data_AF-A0A3A4BHG2-F1
#
_entry.id   AF-A0A3A4BHG2-F1
#
_cell.length_a   1.000
_cell.length_b   1.000
_cell.length_c   1.000
_cell.angle_alpha   90.00
_cell.angle_beta   90.00
_cell.angle_gamma   90.00
#
_symmetry.space_group_name_H-M   'P 1'
#
loop_
_entity.id
_entity.type
_entity.pdbx_description
1 polymer ?
#
loop_
_entity_poly.entity_id
_entity_poly.type
_entity_poly.pdbx_seq_one_letter_code
_entity_poly.pdbx_strand_id
1 'polypeptide(L)'
;MLLTITTTAVPATDLGYLLHKHPEKAQEFGQAFGTAHVFYPEASAERCTAALLLDVDPVRLARTRGRSSPDFSLGQYVNDRPYAASSLFAVTLGDVFRTARAGRCAARPELAAAEIPLELRIPALPCRGGPELARRLFEPLGWSVEAEAVPLDERFPGWGESRYVRLTLTGVRRLSDALNHLYVLLPVLDDAKHYWVAADEVDKLVRAGEGWLAAHPERSLITRRYLGRRGSLTRAAFARLAELGDETEETLEPPVEEDVAADAVRRGGPDAGSAEETGDAAGAPSGEDRAAGPEAPAPGGPLNARRHAAVLDALDELEAASVIDLGCGSGQLLRELLERPALTRIAGTDVSARSLAMAARRLRLDRMGERQRERITLFQGALTYTDDRFAGYDAAVLMEVVEHVDPPRLGALERVVFGTARPGAVIVTTPNAEYNVRYEWLTGMRHPDHRFEWTRAEFAAWAERVAAEHGYRLEYRPVGDEDPEVGAPTQMGVFRRD
;
A
#
# COMPACT_ATOMS: atom_id res chain seq x y z
N MET A 1 -9.78 -13.85 -24.13
CA MET A 1 -10.15 -12.48 -23.68
C MET A 1 -9.28 -11.44 -24.36
N LEU A 2 -9.80 -10.25 -24.70
CA LEU A 2 -9.05 -9.24 -25.46
C LEU A 2 -9.19 -7.84 -24.84
N LEU A 3 -8.07 -7.12 -24.78
CA LEU A 3 -7.99 -5.66 -24.63
C LEU A 3 -7.18 -5.11 -25.80
N THR A 4 -7.67 -4.04 -26.43
CA THR A 4 -6.83 -3.23 -27.33
C THR A 4 -6.58 -1.85 -26.74
N ILE A 5 -5.36 -1.36 -26.88
CA ILE A 5 -4.90 -0.05 -26.44
C ILE A 5 -4.42 0.69 -27.69
N THR A 6 -5.12 1.75 -28.07
CA THR A 6 -4.80 2.55 -29.27
C THR A 6 -4.37 3.95 -28.85
N THR A 7 -3.39 4.51 -29.56
CA THR A 7 -3.05 5.93 -29.46
C THR A 7 -2.82 6.54 -30.84
N THR A 8 -3.01 7.86 -30.92
CA THR A 8 -2.66 8.71 -32.06
C THR A 8 -1.67 9.81 -31.67
N ALA A 9 -1.05 9.72 -30.49
CA ALA A 9 0.07 10.59 -30.12
C ALA A 9 1.19 10.41 -31.15
N VAL A 10 1.84 11.48 -31.62
CA VAL A 10 2.82 11.36 -32.71
C VAL A 10 4.25 11.34 -32.16
N PRO A 11 5.09 10.35 -32.50
CA PRO A 11 4.78 9.18 -33.32
C PRO A 11 4.03 8.09 -32.54
N ALA A 12 2.97 7.53 -33.10
CA ALA A 12 2.09 6.60 -32.38
C ALA A 12 2.79 5.27 -32.04
N THR A 13 3.79 4.90 -32.83
CA THR A 13 4.67 3.75 -32.56
C THR A 13 5.39 3.84 -31.22
N ASP A 14 5.51 5.03 -30.61
CA ASP A 14 6.10 5.17 -29.27
C ASP A 14 5.28 4.47 -28.17
N LEU A 15 4.02 4.08 -28.45
CA LEU A 15 3.26 3.15 -27.61
C LEU A 15 4.02 1.84 -27.34
N GLY A 16 4.86 1.40 -28.28
CA GLY A 16 5.75 0.25 -28.10
C GLY A 16 6.76 0.43 -26.98
N TYR A 17 7.39 1.60 -26.89
CA TYR A 17 8.31 1.95 -25.81
C TYR A 17 7.56 2.04 -24.48
N LEU A 18 6.41 2.71 -24.45
CA LEU A 18 5.62 2.90 -23.23
C LEU A 18 5.13 1.57 -22.64
N LEU A 19 4.71 0.62 -23.48
CA LEU A 19 4.28 -0.73 -23.06
C LEU A 19 5.45 -1.70 -22.84
N HIS A 20 6.67 -1.32 -23.22
CA HIS A 20 7.85 -2.18 -23.26
C HIS A 20 7.60 -3.43 -24.10
N LYS A 21 6.99 -3.25 -25.27
CA LYS A 21 6.67 -4.31 -26.24
C LYS A 21 6.95 -3.79 -27.65
N HIS A 22 7.85 -4.45 -28.36
CA HIS A 22 8.23 -4.01 -29.70
C HIS A 22 7.09 -4.30 -30.70
N PRO A 23 6.64 -3.32 -31.52
CA PRO A 23 5.51 -3.51 -32.44
C PRO A 23 5.67 -4.68 -33.43
N GLU A 24 6.89 -4.91 -33.91
CA GLU A 24 7.20 -6.00 -34.86
C GLU A 24 7.36 -7.39 -34.20
N LYS A 25 7.18 -7.50 -32.88
CA LYS A 25 7.36 -8.76 -32.14
C LYS A 25 6.09 -9.15 -31.40
N ALA A 26 5.41 -10.18 -31.92
CA ALA A 26 4.43 -10.91 -31.14
C ALA A 26 5.13 -11.64 -30.00
N GLN A 27 4.66 -11.46 -28.77
CA GLN A 27 5.27 -12.00 -27.55
C GLN A 27 4.26 -12.82 -26.76
N GLU A 28 4.75 -13.89 -26.13
CA GLU A 28 3.94 -14.79 -25.31
C GLU A 28 4.43 -14.81 -23.86
N PHE A 29 3.49 -14.85 -22.92
CA PHE A 29 3.75 -14.85 -21.49
C PHE A 29 2.94 -15.97 -20.83
N GLY A 30 3.64 -16.94 -20.24
CA GLY A 30 3.01 -18.04 -19.54
C GLY A 30 2.28 -17.57 -18.28
N GLN A 31 1.03 -17.97 -18.11
CA GLN A 31 0.21 -17.71 -16.93
C GLN A 31 -0.14 -19.03 -16.24
N ALA A 32 -0.50 -18.98 -14.96
CA ALA A 32 -0.90 -20.18 -14.21
C ALA A 32 -2.13 -20.88 -14.81
N PHE A 33 -2.94 -20.15 -15.58
CA PHE A 33 -4.22 -20.56 -16.15
C PHE A 33 -4.26 -20.49 -17.69
N GLY A 34 -3.14 -20.23 -18.37
CA GLY A 34 -3.12 -20.09 -19.83
C GLY A 34 -1.90 -19.36 -20.36
N THR A 35 -2.04 -18.70 -21.50
CA THR A 35 -1.00 -17.93 -22.18
C THR A 35 -1.53 -16.55 -22.55
N ALA A 36 -0.76 -15.51 -22.25
CA ALA A 36 -1.06 -14.16 -22.69
C ALA A 36 -0.19 -13.79 -23.90
N HIS A 37 -0.81 -13.23 -24.92
CA HIS A 37 -0.17 -12.79 -26.15
C HIS A 37 -0.24 -11.26 -26.22
N VAL A 38 0.89 -10.63 -26.56
CA VAL A 38 0.93 -9.22 -26.93
C VAL A 38 1.42 -9.07 -28.36
N PHE A 39 0.65 -8.36 -29.18
CA PHE A 39 0.98 -8.07 -30.56
C PHE A 39 0.34 -6.74 -30.98
N TYR A 40 0.76 -6.21 -32.14
CA TYR A 40 0.31 -4.92 -32.64
C TYR A 40 -0.41 -5.13 -33.97
N PRO A 41 -1.77 -5.16 -33.99
CA PRO A 41 -2.52 -5.24 -35.24
C PRO A 41 -2.30 -4.03 -36.15
N GLU A 42 -1.87 -2.89 -35.60
CA GLU A 42 -1.62 -1.65 -36.34
C GLU A 42 -0.47 -0.88 -35.68
N ALA A 43 0.51 -0.44 -36.46
CA ALA A 43 1.65 0.32 -36.00
C ALA A 43 2.15 1.24 -37.11
N SER A 44 1.53 2.41 -37.25
CA SER A 44 1.98 3.51 -38.11
C SER A 44 2.40 4.72 -37.26
N ALA A 45 2.95 5.75 -37.91
CA ALA A 45 3.35 6.98 -37.23
C ALA A 45 2.13 7.77 -36.69
N GLU A 46 0.97 7.62 -37.34
CA GLU A 46 -0.27 8.33 -37.04
C GLU A 46 -1.17 7.56 -36.08
N ARG A 47 -1.09 6.22 -36.08
CA ARG A 47 -1.93 5.37 -35.24
C ARG A 47 -1.24 4.06 -34.90
N CYS A 48 -1.29 3.69 -33.62
CA CYS A 48 -0.71 2.45 -33.13
C CYS A 48 -1.68 1.79 -32.15
N THR A 49 -1.93 0.51 -32.35
CA THR A 49 -2.80 -0.31 -31.51
C THR A 49 -2.03 -1.53 -31.03
N ALA A 50 -1.90 -1.66 -29.71
CA ALA A 50 -1.45 -2.87 -29.05
C ALA A 50 -2.66 -3.73 -28.65
N ALA A 51 -2.53 -5.05 -28.75
CA ALA A 51 -3.52 -6.01 -28.30
C ALA A 51 -2.93 -6.90 -27.19
N LEU A 52 -3.63 -7.03 -26.07
CA LEU A 52 -3.40 -8.04 -25.05
C LEU A 52 -4.50 -9.10 -25.16
N LEU A 53 -4.13 -10.29 -25.63
CA LEU A 53 -5.02 -11.44 -25.75
C LEU A 53 -4.64 -12.48 -24.70
N LEU A 54 -5.57 -12.81 -23.80
CA LEU A 54 -5.39 -13.92 -22.86
C LEU A 54 -6.14 -15.14 -23.37
N ASP A 55 -5.41 -16.19 -23.68
CA ASP A 55 -5.91 -17.52 -23.99
C ASP A 55 -5.85 -18.40 -22.74
N VAL A 56 -7.00 -18.82 -22.24
CA VAL A 56 -7.12 -19.60 -21.00
C VAL A 56 -7.30 -21.05 -21.35
N ASP A 57 -6.51 -21.92 -20.70
CA ASP A 57 -6.70 -23.35 -20.78
C ASP A 57 -7.81 -23.78 -19.79
N PRO A 58 -9.03 -24.12 -20.27
CA PRO A 58 -10.14 -24.47 -19.39
C PRO A 58 -9.88 -25.76 -18.59
N VAL A 59 -9.11 -26.70 -19.15
CA VAL A 59 -8.79 -27.98 -18.51
C VAL A 59 -7.81 -27.75 -17.36
N ARG A 60 -6.78 -26.95 -17.59
CA ARG A 60 -5.81 -26.56 -16.55
C ARG A 60 -6.48 -25.74 -15.44
N LEU A 61 -7.36 -24.81 -15.81
CA LEU A 61 -8.10 -24.00 -14.84
C LEU A 61 -9.00 -24.87 -13.94
N ALA A 62 -9.69 -25.86 -14.50
CA ALA A 62 -10.53 -26.79 -13.73
C ALA A 62 -9.71 -27.65 -12.74
N ARG A 63 -8.51 -28.11 -13.14
CA ARG A 63 -7.64 -28.97 -12.32
C ARG A 63 -6.96 -28.27 -11.15
N THR A 64 -6.83 -26.94 -11.19
CA THR A 64 -6.14 -26.16 -10.15
C THR A 64 -7.00 -25.90 -8.90
N ARG A 65 -8.28 -26.31 -8.89
CA ARG A 65 -9.15 -26.19 -7.70
C ARG A 65 -8.93 -27.35 -6.71
N GLY A 66 -8.82 -27.02 -5.43
CA GLY A 66 -8.72 -28.01 -4.35
C GLY A 66 -9.98 -28.87 -4.20
N ARG A 67 -9.80 -30.10 -3.68
CA ARG A 67 -10.78 -31.21 -3.52
C ARG A 67 -12.02 -30.90 -2.64
N SER A 68 -12.34 -29.63 -2.37
CA SER A 68 -13.39 -29.20 -1.43
C SER A 68 -14.50 -28.35 -2.07
N SER A 69 -14.57 -28.25 -3.40
CA SER A 69 -15.80 -27.84 -4.09
C SER A 69 -16.62 -29.10 -4.41
N PRO A 70 -17.97 -29.06 -4.36
CA PRO A 70 -18.77 -30.22 -4.74
C PRO A 70 -18.35 -30.69 -6.14
N ASP A 71 -17.81 -31.90 -6.21
CA ASP A 71 -17.52 -32.59 -7.46
C ASP A 71 -18.87 -32.85 -8.15
N PHE A 72 -18.93 -32.59 -9.47
CA PHE A 72 -20.09 -32.64 -10.38
C PHE A 72 -20.96 -31.38 -10.53
N SER A 73 -20.41 -30.32 -11.14
CA SER A 73 -21.27 -29.44 -11.96
C SER A 73 -20.66 -29.20 -13.34
N LEU A 74 -21.47 -29.35 -14.40
CA LEU A 74 -21.10 -29.08 -15.80
C LEU A 74 -20.45 -27.69 -15.96
N GLY A 75 -20.85 -26.74 -15.12
CA GLY A 75 -20.33 -25.37 -15.07
C GLY A 75 -18.84 -25.26 -14.70
N GLN A 76 -18.20 -26.32 -14.23
CA GLN A 76 -16.74 -26.34 -14.04
C GLN A 76 -15.97 -26.47 -15.37
N TYR A 77 -16.56 -27.17 -16.35
CA TYR A 77 -15.94 -27.45 -17.65
C TYR A 77 -16.46 -26.51 -18.76
N VAL A 78 -17.76 -26.16 -18.71
CA VAL A 78 -18.38 -25.23 -19.64
C VAL A 78 -18.73 -23.95 -18.88
N ASN A 79 -17.88 -22.95 -19.02
CA ASN A 79 -18.11 -21.62 -18.47
C ASN A 79 -17.48 -20.55 -19.36
N ASP A 80 -17.82 -19.32 -19.06
CA ASP A 80 -17.45 -18.11 -19.80
C ASP A 80 -16.07 -17.55 -19.45
N ARG A 81 -15.40 -18.08 -18.42
CA ARG A 81 -14.14 -17.54 -17.91
C ARG A 81 -13.01 -17.47 -18.95
N PRO A 82 -12.88 -18.41 -19.91
CA PRO A 82 -11.85 -18.28 -20.95
C PRO A 82 -12.07 -17.09 -21.89
N TYR A 83 -13.31 -16.61 -21.98
CA TYR A 83 -13.74 -15.70 -23.03
C TYR A 83 -13.95 -14.27 -22.52
N ALA A 84 -14.31 -14.10 -21.24
CA ALA A 84 -14.67 -12.80 -20.68
C ALA A 84 -13.56 -12.15 -19.84
N ALA A 85 -13.29 -10.85 -20.06
CA ALA A 85 -12.23 -10.06 -19.42
C ALA A 85 -12.46 -9.85 -17.92
N SER A 86 -12.24 -10.93 -17.16
CA SER A 86 -12.53 -11.06 -15.73
C SER A 86 -11.34 -10.68 -14.85
N SER A 87 -11.43 -11.00 -13.56
CA SER A 87 -10.31 -10.87 -12.60
C SER A 87 -9.00 -11.53 -13.07
N LEU A 88 -9.04 -12.59 -13.88
CA LEU A 88 -7.85 -13.24 -14.47
C LEU A 88 -7.12 -12.33 -15.47
N PHE A 89 -7.89 -11.52 -16.20
CA PHE A 89 -7.37 -10.56 -17.15
C PHE A 89 -6.65 -9.42 -16.44
N ALA A 90 -7.20 -8.93 -15.32
CA ALA A 90 -6.56 -7.91 -14.49
C ALA A 90 -5.19 -8.38 -13.95
N VAL A 91 -5.08 -9.64 -13.50
CA VAL A 91 -3.81 -10.23 -13.06
C VAL A 91 -2.81 -10.27 -14.22
N THR A 92 -3.24 -10.74 -15.38
CA THR A 92 -2.41 -10.82 -16.59
C THR A 92 -1.92 -9.44 -17.03
N LEU A 93 -2.80 -8.44 -17.03
CA LEU A 93 -2.46 -7.04 -17.31
C LEU A 93 -1.42 -6.51 -16.32
N GLY A 94 -1.58 -6.82 -15.03
CA GLY A 94 -0.64 -6.43 -13.98
C GLY A 94 0.75 -7.05 -14.15
N ASP A 95 0.82 -8.27 -14.68
CA ASP A 95 2.06 -9.00 -14.93
C ASP A 95 2.76 -8.53 -16.21
N VAL A 96 2.05 -8.54 -17.34
CA VAL A 96 2.58 -8.26 -18.69
C VAL A 96 2.99 -6.79 -18.87
N PHE A 97 2.23 -5.86 -18.26
CA PHE A 97 2.47 -4.41 -18.35
C PHE A 97 2.97 -3.81 -17.03
N ARG A 98 3.66 -4.59 -16.20
CA ARG A 98 4.17 -4.17 -14.89
C ARG A 98 4.97 -2.87 -14.92
N THR A 99 5.89 -2.71 -15.87
CA THR A 99 6.75 -1.51 -15.98
C THR A 99 5.96 -0.29 -16.43
N ALA A 100 5.09 -0.44 -17.42
CA ALA A 100 4.22 0.61 -17.94
C ALA A 100 3.26 1.13 -16.85
N ARG A 101 2.67 0.22 -16.07
CA ARG A 101 1.82 0.55 -14.92
C ARG A 101 2.52 1.37 -13.83
N ALA A 102 3.83 1.20 -13.71
CA ALA A 102 4.64 1.97 -12.77
C ALA A 102 5.04 3.35 -13.32
N GLY A 103 4.58 3.73 -14.53
CA GLY A 103 4.89 5.01 -15.16
C GLY A 103 6.35 5.14 -15.61
N ARG A 104 7.10 4.04 -15.75
CA ARG A 104 8.52 4.08 -16.09
C ARG A 104 8.77 3.78 -17.56
N CYS A 105 9.52 4.65 -18.24
CA CYS A 105 10.06 4.40 -19.58
C CYS A 105 11.40 5.13 -19.76
N ALA A 106 12.52 4.42 -19.63
CA ALA A 106 13.85 5.04 -19.76
C ALA A 106 14.11 5.60 -21.17
N ALA A 107 13.54 4.98 -22.21
CA ALA A 107 13.71 5.43 -23.60
C ALA A 107 12.88 6.68 -23.94
N ARG A 108 11.78 6.92 -23.21
CA ARG A 108 10.82 8.03 -23.43
C ARG A 108 10.24 8.51 -22.09
N PRO A 109 11.06 9.10 -21.20
CA PRO A 109 10.61 9.47 -19.85
C PRO A 109 9.53 10.56 -19.89
N GLU A 110 9.70 11.58 -20.72
CA GLU A 110 8.74 12.67 -20.89
C GLU A 110 7.38 12.16 -21.38
N LEU A 111 7.37 11.24 -22.36
CA LEU A 111 6.13 10.67 -22.89
C LEU A 111 5.42 9.76 -21.88
N ALA A 112 6.16 9.09 -21.00
CA ALA A 112 5.56 8.28 -19.93
C ALA A 112 4.90 9.13 -18.83
N ALA A 113 5.41 10.35 -18.61
CA ALA A 113 4.81 11.32 -17.71
C ALA A 113 3.67 12.12 -18.36
N ALA A 114 3.66 12.26 -19.69
CA ALA A 114 2.65 13.01 -20.41
C ALA A 114 1.30 12.28 -20.52
N GLU A 115 0.22 13.06 -20.60
CA GLU A 115 -1.08 12.55 -21.01
C GLU A 115 -1.15 12.43 -22.54
N ILE A 116 -1.60 11.26 -23.03
CA ILE A 116 -1.70 10.97 -24.46
C ILE A 116 -3.13 10.58 -24.83
N PRO A 117 -3.60 10.85 -26.06
CA PRO A 117 -4.88 10.35 -26.54
C PRO A 117 -4.87 8.82 -26.55
N LEU A 118 -5.81 8.22 -25.83
CA LEU A 118 -5.96 6.79 -25.67
C LEU A 118 -7.39 6.36 -26.01
N GLU A 119 -7.49 5.23 -26.69
CA GLU A 119 -8.73 4.49 -26.87
C GLU A 119 -8.49 3.04 -26.40
N LEU A 120 -9.27 2.61 -25.40
CA LEU A 120 -9.23 1.26 -24.83
C LEU A 120 -10.50 0.52 -25.23
N ARG A 121 -10.39 -0.68 -25.80
CA ARG A 121 -11.57 -1.50 -26.16
C ARG A 121 -11.53 -2.87 -25.50
N ILE A 122 -12.65 -3.24 -24.90
CA ILE A 122 -12.87 -4.54 -24.26
C ILE A 122 -14.19 -5.12 -24.79
N PRO A 123 -14.14 -6.07 -25.75
CA PRO A 123 -15.35 -6.56 -26.42
C PRO A 123 -16.31 -7.35 -25.53
N ALA A 124 -15.79 -8.00 -24.48
CA ALA A 124 -16.56 -8.88 -23.60
C ALA A 124 -16.12 -8.70 -22.15
N LEU A 125 -16.73 -7.74 -21.45
CA LEU A 125 -16.48 -7.43 -20.04
C LEU A 125 -17.63 -7.91 -19.17
N PRO A 126 -17.44 -8.87 -18.22
CA PRO A 126 -18.47 -9.15 -17.25
C PRO A 126 -18.73 -7.91 -16.40
N CYS A 127 -19.97 -7.42 -16.39
CA CYS A 127 -20.35 -6.22 -15.65
C CYS A 127 -21.63 -6.46 -14.84
N ARG A 128 -21.46 -6.83 -13.56
CA ARG A 128 -22.57 -6.99 -12.60
C ARG A 128 -23.05 -5.61 -12.12
N GLY A 129 -23.92 -5.02 -12.92
CA GLY A 129 -24.41 -3.66 -12.78
C GLY A 129 -24.70 -2.99 -14.12
N GLY A 130 -24.43 -3.68 -15.24
CA GLY A 130 -24.77 -3.22 -16.57
C GLY A 130 -23.92 -2.04 -17.06
N PRO A 131 -24.25 -1.49 -18.24
CA PRO A 131 -23.56 -0.34 -18.82
C PRO A 131 -23.46 0.87 -17.88
N GLU A 132 -24.51 1.12 -17.08
CA GLU A 132 -24.60 2.25 -16.16
C GLU A 132 -23.54 2.19 -15.06
N LEU A 133 -23.22 0.99 -14.57
CA LEU A 133 -22.13 0.83 -13.61
C LEU A 133 -20.77 1.15 -14.26
N ALA A 134 -20.54 0.72 -15.51
CA ALA A 134 -19.30 1.03 -16.21
C ALA A 134 -19.12 2.55 -16.36
N ARG A 135 -20.19 3.27 -16.73
CA ARG A 135 -20.19 4.74 -16.80
C ARG A 135 -19.84 5.38 -15.45
N ARG A 136 -20.52 5.00 -14.37
CA ARG A 136 -20.25 5.49 -13.00
C ARG A 136 -18.82 5.25 -12.51
N LEU A 137 -18.12 4.23 -13.01
CA LEU A 137 -16.75 3.91 -12.60
C LEU A 137 -15.68 4.56 -13.47
N PHE A 138 -15.95 4.87 -14.74
CA PHE A 138 -14.93 5.40 -15.65
C PHE A 138 -15.14 6.89 -16.00
N GLU A 139 -16.37 7.40 -16.04
CA GLU A 139 -16.64 8.82 -16.32
C GLU A 139 -16.02 9.76 -15.27
N PRO A 140 -16.03 9.47 -13.95
CA PRO A 140 -15.37 10.34 -12.97
C PRO A 140 -13.84 10.38 -13.09
N LEU A 141 -13.24 9.40 -13.77
CA LEU A 141 -11.82 9.38 -14.14
C LEU A 141 -11.57 10.18 -15.43
N GLY A 142 -12.62 10.81 -15.96
CA GLY A 142 -12.74 11.61 -17.18
C GLY A 142 -12.49 10.84 -18.48
N TRP A 143 -12.89 9.57 -18.51
CA TRP A 143 -13.09 8.86 -19.77
C TRP A 143 -14.42 9.25 -20.40
N SER A 144 -14.45 9.34 -21.73
CA SER A 144 -15.68 9.14 -22.49
C SER A 144 -15.95 7.64 -22.55
N VAL A 145 -17.15 7.23 -22.15
CA VAL A 145 -17.51 5.81 -21.94
C VAL A 145 -18.62 5.41 -22.90
N GLU A 146 -18.30 4.54 -23.86
CA GLU A 146 -19.30 3.81 -24.63
C GLU A 146 -19.43 2.40 -24.03
N ALA A 147 -20.59 2.12 -23.47
CA ALA A 147 -20.90 0.86 -22.83
C ALA A 147 -22.24 0.34 -23.36
N GLU A 148 -22.22 -0.84 -23.97
CA GLU A 148 -23.40 -1.50 -24.54
C GLU A 148 -23.52 -2.92 -24.00
N ALA A 149 -24.71 -3.30 -23.54
CA ALA A 149 -24.97 -4.69 -23.16
C ALA A 149 -24.91 -5.58 -24.41
N VAL A 150 -24.31 -6.76 -24.28
CA VAL A 150 -24.25 -7.74 -25.35
C VAL A 150 -25.47 -8.66 -25.24
N PRO A 151 -26.26 -8.87 -26.30
CA PRO A 151 -27.40 -9.79 -26.24
C PRO A 151 -26.94 -11.22 -25.94
N LEU A 152 -27.78 -12.02 -25.27
CA LEU A 152 -27.45 -13.42 -24.97
C LEU A 152 -27.27 -14.26 -26.25
N ASP A 153 -28.16 -14.08 -27.22
CA ASP A 153 -28.03 -14.63 -28.57
C ASP A 153 -28.81 -13.73 -29.54
N GLU A 154 -28.14 -13.20 -30.56
CA GLU A 154 -28.74 -12.31 -31.56
C GLU A 154 -29.91 -12.98 -32.34
N ARG A 155 -29.90 -14.31 -32.45
CA ARG A 155 -30.96 -15.09 -33.11
C ARG A 155 -32.17 -15.33 -32.21
N PHE A 156 -32.02 -15.13 -30.90
CA PHE A 156 -33.09 -15.29 -29.92
C PHE A 156 -33.26 -14.03 -29.04
N PRO A 157 -33.71 -12.89 -29.59
CA PRO A 157 -33.82 -11.64 -28.83
C PRO A 157 -34.70 -11.73 -27.57
N GLY A 158 -35.67 -12.65 -27.54
CA GLY A 158 -36.53 -12.89 -26.38
C GLY A 158 -35.81 -13.43 -25.14
N TRP A 159 -34.54 -13.85 -25.26
CA TRP A 159 -33.72 -14.25 -24.11
C TRP A 159 -33.17 -13.04 -23.34
N GLY A 160 -33.15 -11.86 -23.96
CA GLY A 160 -32.71 -10.61 -23.37
C GLY A 160 -31.19 -10.42 -23.38
N GLU A 161 -30.76 -9.42 -22.62
CA GLU A 161 -29.36 -9.00 -22.55
C GLU A 161 -28.52 -9.94 -21.66
N SER A 162 -27.27 -10.15 -22.06
CA SER A 162 -26.31 -10.86 -21.21
C SER A 162 -25.75 -9.93 -20.12
N ARG A 163 -25.01 -10.52 -19.19
CA ARG A 163 -24.25 -9.75 -18.18
C ARG A 163 -22.96 -9.11 -18.74
N TYR A 164 -22.68 -9.28 -20.02
CA TYR A 164 -21.49 -8.76 -20.67
C TYR A 164 -21.76 -7.39 -21.26
N VAL A 165 -20.76 -6.53 -21.14
CA VAL A 165 -20.75 -5.20 -21.75
C VAL A 165 -19.60 -5.14 -22.74
N ARG A 166 -19.87 -4.59 -23.92
CA ARG A 166 -18.85 -4.08 -24.83
C ARG A 166 -18.48 -2.69 -24.36
N LEU A 167 -17.21 -2.49 -24.01
CA LEU A 167 -16.72 -1.24 -23.43
C LEU A 167 -15.67 -0.61 -24.33
N THR A 168 -15.87 0.66 -24.69
CA THR A 168 -14.86 1.55 -25.26
C THR A 168 -14.65 2.73 -24.33
N LEU A 169 -13.39 3.03 -24.03
CA LEU A 169 -12.99 4.19 -23.22
C LEU A 169 -12.09 5.08 -24.08
N THR A 170 -12.44 6.35 -24.23
CA THR A 170 -11.67 7.32 -25.00
C THR A 170 -11.34 8.54 -24.15
N GLY A 171 -10.08 8.99 -24.16
CA GLY A 171 -9.66 10.14 -23.36
C GLY A 171 -8.17 10.46 -23.51
N VAL A 172 -7.73 11.58 -22.94
CA VAL A 172 -6.31 11.99 -22.90
C VAL A 172 -5.77 11.68 -21.52
N ARG A 173 -4.94 10.66 -21.35
CA ARG A 173 -4.48 10.19 -20.04
C ARG A 173 -3.05 9.68 -20.11
N ARG A 174 -2.35 9.68 -18.98
CA ARG A 174 -1.12 8.89 -18.86
C ARG A 174 -1.42 7.41 -19.05
N LEU A 175 -0.54 6.70 -19.75
CA LEU A 175 -0.71 5.27 -19.98
C LEU A 175 -0.70 4.47 -18.67
N SER A 176 0.12 4.88 -17.69
CA SER A 176 0.15 4.25 -16.35
C SER A 176 -1.23 4.25 -15.70
N ASP A 177 -1.92 5.37 -15.80
CA ASP A 177 -3.17 5.62 -15.09
C ASP A 177 -4.28 4.83 -15.77
N ALA A 178 -4.32 4.86 -17.11
CA ALA A 178 -5.21 4.02 -17.92
C ALA A 178 -5.08 2.52 -17.55
N LEU A 179 -3.86 2.00 -17.45
CA LEU A 179 -3.62 0.61 -17.08
C LEU A 179 -4.00 0.32 -15.61
N ASN A 180 -3.76 1.26 -14.70
CA ASN A 180 -4.12 1.12 -13.28
C ASN A 180 -5.64 1.20 -13.04
N HIS A 181 -6.35 2.06 -13.77
CA HIS A 181 -7.81 2.10 -13.80
C HIS A 181 -8.37 0.73 -14.19
N LEU A 182 -7.91 0.14 -15.31
CA LEU A 182 -8.33 -1.19 -15.71
C LEU A 182 -7.94 -2.27 -14.68
N TYR A 183 -6.72 -2.23 -14.16
CA TYR A 183 -6.24 -3.19 -13.15
C TYR A 183 -7.13 -3.24 -11.90
N VAL A 184 -7.62 -2.08 -11.45
CA VAL A 184 -8.50 -1.97 -10.28
C VAL A 184 -9.97 -2.24 -10.62
N LEU A 185 -10.47 -1.71 -11.74
CA LEU A 185 -11.91 -1.68 -12.02
C LEU A 185 -12.44 -2.96 -12.69
N LEU A 186 -11.60 -3.73 -13.42
CA LEU A 186 -12.05 -4.98 -14.02
C LEU A 186 -12.58 -6.00 -12.98
N PRO A 187 -11.87 -6.27 -11.86
CA PRO A 187 -12.42 -7.12 -10.79
C PRO A 187 -13.68 -6.56 -10.11
N VAL A 188 -13.85 -5.24 -10.08
CA VAL A 188 -15.00 -4.56 -9.47
C VAL A 188 -16.26 -4.73 -10.33
N LEU A 189 -16.10 -4.65 -11.65
CA LEU A 189 -17.18 -4.86 -12.62
C LEU A 189 -17.60 -6.34 -12.66
N ASP A 190 -16.64 -7.26 -12.59
CA ASP A 190 -16.87 -8.70 -12.53
C ASP A 190 -17.62 -9.13 -11.25
N ASP A 191 -17.29 -8.52 -10.10
CA ASP A 191 -17.86 -8.81 -8.76
C ASP A 191 -17.85 -10.33 -8.45
N ALA A 192 -16.80 -11.01 -8.92
CA ALA A 192 -16.58 -12.44 -8.81
C ALA A 192 -15.08 -12.78 -8.79
N LYS A 193 -14.35 -12.38 -7.73
CA LYS A 193 -12.94 -12.79 -7.59
C LYS A 193 -12.81 -14.31 -7.47
N HIS A 194 -11.95 -14.90 -8.32
CA HIS A 194 -11.77 -16.36 -8.42
C HIS A 194 -10.57 -16.90 -7.61
N TYR A 195 -9.92 -16.04 -6.82
CA TYR A 195 -8.81 -16.40 -5.91
C TYR A 195 -9.04 -15.82 -4.51
N TRP A 196 -8.30 -16.35 -3.53
CA TRP A 196 -8.36 -15.88 -2.14
C TRP A 196 -7.78 -14.47 -2.01
N VAL A 197 -8.58 -13.51 -1.53
CA VAL A 197 -8.16 -12.13 -1.26
C VAL A 197 -7.46 -12.09 0.10
N ALA A 198 -6.16 -11.84 0.11
CA ALA A 198 -5.33 -11.73 1.32
C ALA A 198 -4.96 -10.26 1.62
N ALA A 199 -4.32 -10.00 2.76
CA ALA A 199 -4.02 -8.63 3.21
C ALA A 199 -3.13 -7.83 2.24
N ASP A 200 -2.30 -8.50 1.44
CA ASP A 200 -1.48 -7.88 0.39
C ASP A 200 -2.31 -7.29 -0.76
N GLU A 201 -3.58 -7.69 -0.91
CA GLU A 201 -4.49 -7.08 -1.89
C GLU A 201 -4.86 -5.65 -1.52
N VAL A 202 -4.79 -5.30 -0.22
CA VAL A 202 -4.96 -3.91 0.23
C VAL A 202 -3.79 -3.06 -0.25
N ASP A 203 -2.55 -3.52 -0.05
CA ASP A 203 -1.35 -2.83 -0.56
C ASP A 203 -1.43 -2.62 -2.08
N LYS A 204 -1.88 -3.64 -2.82
CA LYS A 204 -2.03 -3.56 -4.28
C LYS A 204 -3.11 -2.57 -4.69
N LEU A 205 -4.24 -2.55 -3.99
CA LEU A 205 -5.33 -1.61 -4.27
C LEU A 205 -4.89 -0.18 -4.01
N VAL A 206 -4.27 0.07 -2.86
CA VAL A 206 -3.78 1.42 -2.48
C VAL A 206 -2.77 1.92 -3.50
N ARG A 207 -1.77 1.10 -3.85
CA ARG A 207 -0.75 1.48 -4.83
C ARG A 207 -1.30 1.71 -6.24
N ALA A 208 -2.25 0.89 -6.69
CA ALA A 208 -2.85 1.06 -8.02
C ALA A 208 -3.95 2.14 -8.04
N GLY A 209 -4.49 2.49 -6.88
CA GLY A 209 -5.48 3.54 -6.65
C GLY A 209 -4.87 4.91 -6.34
N GLU A 210 -3.55 4.98 -6.17
CA GLU A 210 -2.82 6.20 -5.84
C GLU A 210 -3.13 7.31 -6.85
N GLY A 211 -3.38 8.52 -6.36
CA GLY A 211 -3.72 9.69 -7.17
C GLY A 211 -5.17 9.78 -7.66
N TRP A 212 -6.01 8.74 -7.55
CA TRP A 212 -7.39 8.80 -8.07
C TRP A 212 -8.47 8.15 -7.19
N LEU A 213 -8.15 7.03 -6.52
CA LEU A 213 -9.16 6.22 -5.84
C LEU A 213 -9.73 6.92 -4.60
N ALA A 214 -8.92 7.70 -3.89
CA ALA A 214 -9.38 8.47 -2.73
C ALA A 214 -10.45 9.52 -3.10
N ALA A 215 -10.26 10.19 -4.25
CA ALA A 215 -11.18 11.21 -4.76
C ALA A 215 -12.39 10.62 -5.53
N HIS A 216 -12.34 9.34 -5.92
CA HIS A 216 -13.38 8.74 -6.75
C HIS A 216 -14.75 8.67 -6.01
N PRO A 217 -15.87 9.12 -6.62
CA PRO A 217 -17.19 9.11 -5.96
C PRO A 217 -17.65 7.70 -5.57
N GLU A 218 -17.31 6.72 -6.40
CA GLU A 218 -17.59 5.29 -6.14
C GLU A 218 -16.50 4.56 -5.34
N ARG A 219 -15.55 5.25 -4.69
CA ARG A 219 -14.45 4.63 -3.91
C ARG A 219 -14.93 3.56 -2.95
N SER A 220 -16.11 3.83 -2.36
CA SER A 220 -16.83 2.94 -1.46
C SER A 220 -17.14 1.58 -2.11
N LEU A 221 -17.72 1.64 -3.31
CA LEU A 221 -18.11 0.47 -4.09
C LEU A 221 -16.89 -0.26 -4.64
N ILE A 222 -15.93 0.48 -5.19
CA ILE A 222 -14.68 -0.03 -5.77
C ILE A 222 -13.93 -0.86 -4.72
N THR A 223 -13.65 -0.28 -3.56
CA THR A 223 -12.88 -0.93 -2.50
C THR A 223 -13.58 -2.18 -1.98
N ARG A 224 -14.91 -2.12 -1.74
CA ARG A 224 -15.70 -3.27 -1.30
C ARG A 224 -15.65 -4.42 -2.29
N ARG A 225 -15.92 -4.16 -3.57
CA ARG A 225 -15.95 -5.22 -4.59
C ARG A 225 -14.55 -5.74 -4.89
N TYR A 226 -13.55 -4.87 -4.97
CA TYR A 226 -12.16 -5.27 -5.17
C TYR A 226 -11.70 -6.21 -4.06
N LEU A 227 -12.07 -5.96 -2.80
CA LEU A 227 -11.63 -6.81 -1.68
C LEU A 227 -12.59 -7.97 -1.40
N GLY A 228 -13.44 -8.34 -2.37
CA GLY A 228 -14.35 -9.48 -2.27
C GLY A 228 -15.37 -9.32 -1.14
N ARG A 229 -15.74 -8.07 -0.81
CA ARG A 229 -16.65 -7.68 0.27
C ARG A 229 -16.20 -8.16 1.66
N ARG A 230 -14.90 -8.44 1.83
CA ARG A 230 -14.30 -8.74 3.13
C ARG A 230 -14.20 -7.45 3.92
N GLY A 231 -15.06 -7.32 4.94
CA GLY A 231 -15.18 -6.10 5.74
C GLY A 231 -13.84 -5.63 6.30
N SER A 232 -13.03 -6.51 6.89
CA SER A 232 -11.73 -6.16 7.47
C SER A 232 -10.77 -5.53 6.45
N LEU A 233 -10.58 -6.18 5.30
CA LEU A 233 -9.71 -5.67 4.23
C LEU A 233 -10.23 -4.36 3.64
N THR A 234 -11.55 -4.27 3.42
CA THR A 234 -12.19 -3.07 2.87
C THR A 234 -11.90 -1.85 3.73
N ARG A 235 -11.94 -2.00 5.05
CA ARG A 235 -11.75 -0.92 5.99
C ARG A 235 -10.28 -0.56 6.18
N ALA A 236 -9.38 -1.55 6.18
CA ALA A 236 -7.93 -1.32 6.11
C ALA A 236 -7.53 -0.53 4.85
N ALA A 237 -8.19 -0.79 3.71
CA ALA A 237 -7.99 -0.02 2.49
C ALA A 237 -8.53 1.41 2.59
N PHE A 238 -9.71 1.63 3.20
CA PHE A 238 -10.21 2.99 3.41
C PHE A 238 -9.36 3.81 4.35
N ALA A 239 -8.85 3.23 5.45
CA ALA A 239 -7.95 3.92 6.36
C ALA A 239 -6.72 4.45 5.60
N ARG A 240 -6.10 3.60 4.77
CA ARG A 240 -4.94 3.99 3.95
C ARG A 240 -5.24 4.94 2.81
N LEU A 241 -6.43 4.85 2.20
CA LEU A 241 -6.84 5.81 1.17
C LEU A 241 -7.17 7.18 1.78
N ALA A 242 -7.64 7.22 3.03
CA ALA A 242 -7.80 8.45 3.78
C ALA A 242 -6.44 9.06 4.17
N GLU A 243 -5.46 8.25 4.52
CA GLU A 243 -4.06 8.69 4.75
C GLU A 243 -3.42 9.36 3.52
N LEU A 244 -3.86 9.00 2.30
CA LEU A 244 -3.35 9.54 1.02
C LEU A 244 -4.18 10.72 0.47
N GLY A 245 -5.35 11.00 1.04
CA GLY A 245 -6.27 12.02 0.54
C GLY A 245 -5.96 13.46 0.99
N ASP A 246 -5.02 13.63 1.92
CA ASP A 246 -4.64 14.91 2.54
C ASP A 246 -3.41 15.58 1.85
N GLU A 247 -2.87 15.02 0.77
CA GLU A 247 -1.73 15.58 0.05
C GLU A 247 -2.18 16.45 -1.14
N THR A 248 -2.28 17.76 -0.94
CA THR A 248 -2.08 18.72 -2.04
C THR A 248 -0.58 18.85 -2.30
N GLU A 249 -0.20 18.48 -3.53
CA GLU A 249 1.07 18.70 -4.24
C GLU A 249 2.24 19.28 -3.42
N GLU A 250 3.29 18.47 -3.19
CA GLU A 250 4.65 19.01 -3.25
C GLU A 250 5.68 17.98 -3.75
N THR A 251 6.57 18.53 -4.59
CA THR A 251 7.61 17.98 -5.45
C THR A 251 8.46 16.81 -4.92
N LEU A 252 8.60 15.78 -5.76
CA LEU A 252 9.54 14.66 -5.62
C LEU A 252 10.98 15.12 -5.93
N GLU A 253 11.88 15.02 -4.95
CA GLU A 253 13.32 14.95 -5.22
C GLU A 253 13.71 13.53 -5.71
N PRO A 254 14.65 13.41 -6.67
CA PRO A 254 15.00 12.13 -7.25
C PRO A 254 15.86 11.27 -6.31
N PRO A 255 15.68 9.94 -6.28
CA PRO A 255 16.57 9.06 -5.55
C PRO A 255 17.89 8.88 -6.30
N VAL A 256 18.98 9.05 -5.56
CA VAL A 256 20.37 8.71 -5.90
C VAL A 256 20.50 7.33 -6.54
N GLU A 257 21.23 7.26 -7.65
CA GLU A 257 21.56 6.05 -8.40
C GLU A 257 22.46 5.12 -7.58
N GLU A 258 22.07 3.85 -7.43
CA GLU A 258 22.99 2.77 -7.04
C GLU A 258 23.38 1.96 -8.29
N ASP A 259 24.66 2.04 -8.62
CA ASP A 259 25.35 1.31 -9.68
C ASP A 259 25.12 -0.20 -9.61
N VAL A 260 24.62 -0.76 -10.71
CA VAL A 260 24.68 -2.19 -11.02
C VAL A 260 25.92 -2.47 -11.85
N ALA A 261 27.03 -2.85 -11.19
CA ALA A 261 28.17 -3.46 -11.87
C ALA A 261 28.08 -4.99 -11.74
N ALA A 262 27.80 -5.63 -12.87
CA ALA A 262 27.80 -7.07 -13.05
C ALA A 262 29.24 -7.63 -13.07
N ASP A 263 29.41 -8.77 -12.41
CA ASP A 263 30.61 -9.60 -12.45
C ASP A 263 30.66 -10.36 -13.80
N ALA A 264 31.67 -10.07 -14.62
CA ALA A 264 32.02 -10.84 -15.81
C ALA A 264 33.54 -10.80 -16.07
N VAL A 265 34.16 -11.92 -15.75
CA VAL A 265 35.52 -12.40 -16.06
C VAL A 265 36.05 -11.99 -17.45
N ARG A 266 37.29 -11.42 -17.52
CA ARG A 266 38.44 -11.93 -18.32
C ARG A 266 39.72 -11.06 -18.23
N ARG A 267 40.78 -11.70 -17.70
CA ARG A 267 42.19 -11.79 -18.19
C ARG A 267 42.97 -10.52 -18.62
N GLY A 268 44.09 -10.29 -17.92
CA GLY A 268 45.40 -9.90 -18.49
C GLY A 268 45.89 -8.49 -18.13
N GLY A 269 46.95 -8.37 -17.33
CA GLY A 269 47.76 -7.12 -17.18
C GLY A 269 48.92 -7.05 -18.19
N PRO A 270 49.99 -6.27 -17.96
CA PRO A 270 50.15 -5.05 -17.12
C PRO A 270 50.87 -3.88 -17.87
N ASP A 271 50.83 -2.66 -17.30
CA ASP A 271 51.82 -1.53 -17.39
C ASP A 271 51.08 -0.20 -17.11
N ALA A 272 51.65 0.94 -16.69
CA ALA A 272 52.80 1.34 -15.89
C ALA A 272 52.75 2.90 -15.87
N GLY A 273 53.13 3.51 -14.75
CA GLY A 273 53.42 4.96 -14.61
C GLY A 273 52.20 5.88 -14.64
N SER A 274 52.13 7.01 -13.93
CA SER A 274 53.10 7.74 -13.12
C SER A 274 52.31 8.79 -12.33
N ALA A 275 52.75 9.05 -11.11
CA ALA A 275 52.28 10.15 -10.27
C ALA A 275 52.66 11.52 -10.84
N GLU A 276 51.91 12.57 -10.50
CA GLU A 276 52.48 13.85 -10.11
C GLU A 276 51.47 14.71 -9.32
N GLU A 277 51.95 15.20 -8.18
CA GLU A 277 51.34 16.14 -7.24
C GLU A 277 51.58 17.59 -7.70
N THR A 278 50.67 18.50 -7.35
CA THR A 278 50.89 19.90 -6.86
C THR A 278 49.52 20.41 -6.42
N GLY A 279 49.21 20.83 -5.17
CA GLY A 279 49.79 21.95 -4.39
C GLY A 279 49.34 23.29 -4.99
N ASP A 280 48.76 24.29 -4.33
CA ASP A 280 48.38 24.58 -2.94
C ASP A 280 47.53 25.89 -2.95
N ALA A 281 46.88 26.19 -1.82
CA ALA A 281 46.59 27.52 -1.26
C ALA A 281 45.39 28.39 -1.76
N ALA A 282 44.36 28.37 -0.90
CA ALA A 282 43.90 29.48 -0.04
C ALA A 282 43.15 30.69 -0.62
N GLY A 283 41.95 30.91 -0.05
CA GLY A 283 41.23 32.18 -0.04
C GLY A 283 39.94 32.10 0.79
N ALA A 284 40.05 32.30 2.10
CA ALA A 284 38.91 32.69 2.96
C ALA A 284 38.70 34.22 2.85
N PRO A 285 37.51 34.78 3.15
CA PRO A 285 37.20 35.07 4.55
C PRO A 285 35.72 34.99 4.97
N SER A 286 35.53 34.94 6.31
CA SER A 286 34.45 35.51 7.14
C SER A 286 32.98 35.20 6.79
N GLY A 287 32.13 34.63 7.65
CA GLY A 287 32.07 34.70 9.11
C GLY A 287 31.07 35.76 9.56
N GLU A 288 29.80 35.39 9.70
CA GLU A 288 28.82 36.03 10.59
C GLU A 288 27.75 35.02 11.02
N ASP A 289 27.85 34.63 12.29
CA ASP A 289 26.85 33.90 13.07
C ASP A 289 25.57 34.73 13.23
N ARG A 290 24.41 34.14 12.92
CA ARG A 290 23.20 34.36 13.70
C ARG A 290 22.46 33.06 13.93
N ALA A 291 22.44 32.67 15.20
CA ALA A 291 21.70 31.56 15.77
C ALA A 291 20.20 31.61 15.38
N ALA A 292 19.72 30.49 14.84
CA ALA A 292 18.30 30.15 14.82
C ALA A 292 18.06 29.09 15.92
N GLY A 293 17.14 29.38 16.84
CA GLY A 293 16.66 28.42 17.83
C GLY A 293 15.89 27.27 17.17
N PRO A 294 15.42 26.27 17.95
CA PRO A 294 14.77 25.09 17.39
C PRO A 294 13.50 25.52 16.65
N GLU A 295 13.56 25.41 15.34
CA GLU A 295 12.46 25.68 14.43
C GLU A 295 11.42 24.56 14.63
N ALA A 296 10.22 24.93 15.08
CA ALA A 296 9.12 23.99 15.19
C ALA A 296 8.79 23.39 13.81
N PRO A 297 8.53 22.07 13.69
CA PRO A 297 8.29 21.45 12.40
C PRO A 297 6.99 21.95 11.77
N ALA A 298 7.02 22.18 10.45
CA ALA A 298 5.90 22.68 9.66
C ALA A 298 4.70 21.68 9.64
N PRO A 299 3.45 22.17 9.59
CA PRO A 299 2.26 21.32 9.50
C PRO A 299 2.10 20.73 8.08
N GLY A 300 1.88 19.41 7.98
CA GLY A 300 1.53 18.78 6.68
C GLY A 300 1.87 17.30 6.46
N GLY A 301 2.57 16.61 7.39
CA GLY A 301 2.93 15.19 7.20
C GLY A 301 1.80 14.19 7.52
N PRO A 302 1.80 12.97 6.93
CA PRO A 302 0.83 11.92 7.24
C PRO A 302 0.74 11.63 8.75
N LEU A 303 -0.48 11.46 9.27
CA LEU A 303 -0.71 11.29 10.72
C LEU A 303 0.12 10.14 11.33
N ASN A 304 0.32 9.04 10.60
CA ASN A 304 1.16 7.93 11.06
C ASN A 304 2.64 8.34 11.20
N ALA A 305 3.17 9.14 10.26
CA ALA A 305 4.53 9.66 10.34
C ALA A 305 4.68 10.64 11.51
N ARG A 306 3.69 11.51 11.74
CA ARG A 306 3.66 12.41 12.91
C ARG A 306 3.60 11.66 14.23
N ARG A 307 2.86 10.54 14.27
CA ARG A 307 2.81 9.65 15.43
C ARG A 307 4.15 8.99 15.70
N HIS A 308 4.79 8.45 14.67
CA HIS A 308 6.13 7.90 14.78
C HIS A 308 7.12 8.95 15.28
N ALA A 309 7.13 10.15 14.69
CA ALA A 309 7.97 11.26 15.12
C ALA A 309 7.75 11.59 16.60
N ALA A 310 6.49 11.76 17.03
CA ALA A 310 6.17 12.04 18.43
C ALA A 310 6.64 10.94 19.40
N VAL A 311 6.52 9.67 19.00
CA VAL A 311 7.05 8.53 19.78
C VAL A 311 8.57 8.57 19.85
N LEU A 312 9.26 8.83 18.73
CA LEU A 312 10.71 8.93 18.67
C LEU A 312 11.22 10.10 19.52
N ASP A 313 10.59 11.27 19.44
CA ASP A 313 10.93 12.44 20.25
C ASP A 313 10.79 12.14 21.74
N ALA A 314 9.70 11.46 22.14
CA ALA A 314 9.51 11.04 23.52
C ALA A 314 10.55 10.02 23.98
N LEU A 315 11.00 9.11 23.11
CA LEU A 315 12.07 8.15 23.39
C LEU A 315 13.44 8.84 23.52
N ASP A 316 13.72 9.84 22.69
CA ASP A 316 14.94 10.64 22.74
C ASP A 316 15.01 11.44 24.05
N GLU A 317 13.92 12.09 24.47
CA GLU A 317 13.84 12.80 25.75
C GLU A 317 13.95 11.88 26.98
N LEU A 318 13.54 10.63 26.83
CA LEU A 318 13.69 9.61 27.86
C LEU A 318 15.13 9.08 27.95
N GLU A 319 15.99 9.46 27.00
CA GLU A 319 17.36 8.94 26.85
C GLU A 319 17.39 7.41 26.86
N ALA A 320 16.37 6.77 26.27
CA ALA A 320 16.22 5.32 26.31
C ALA A 320 17.36 4.63 25.53
N ALA A 321 18.02 3.66 26.16
CA ALA A 321 19.02 2.81 25.49
C ALA A 321 18.43 1.49 25.01
N SER A 322 17.27 1.11 25.56
CA SER A 322 16.55 -0.11 25.24
C SER A 322 15.04 0.10 25.13
N VAL A 323 14.44 -0.41 24.04
CA VAL A 323 13.02 -0.24 23.74
C VAL A 323 12.37 -1.54 23.29
N ILE A 324 11.13 -1.76 23.74
CA ILE A 324 10.26 -2.82 23.23
C ILE A 324 8.98 -2.24 22.60
N ASP A 325 8.75 -2.57 21.33
CA ASP A 325 7.53 -2.26 20.59
C ASP A 325 6.51 -3.39 20.78
N LEU A 326 5.50 -3.12 21.62
CA LEU A 326 4.48 -4.06 22.07
C LEU A 326 3.26 -3.99 21.14
N GLY A 327 3.21 -4.85 20.14
CA GLY A 327 2.24 -4.74 19.04
C GLY A 327 2.87 -4.15 17.79
N CYS A 328 4.09 -4.59 17.46
CA CYS A 328 4.91 -3.95 16.43
C CYS A 328 4.37 -4.06 14.99
N GLY A 329 3.33 -4.86 14.79
CA GLY A 329 2.69 -5.05 13.50
C GLY A 329 3.70 -5.51 12.44
N SER A 330 3.69 -4.80 11.31
CA SER A 330 4.60 -5.07 10.22
C SER A 330 5.97 -4.38 10.35
N GLY A 331 6.31 -3.86 11.55
CA GLY A 331 7.63 -3.30 11.87
C GLY A 331 7.91 -1.96 11.21
N GLN A 332 6.94 -1.05 11.20
CA GLN A 332 7.16 0.30 10.67
C GLN A 332 8.03 1.11 11.63
N LEU A 333 7.59 1.26 12.89
CA LEU A 333 8.35 1.96 13.94
C LEU A 333 9.73 1.32 14.18
N LEU A 334 9.80 -0.02 14.23
CA LEU A 334 11.07 -0.76 14.39
C LEU A 334 12.16 -0.37 13.38
N ARG A 335 11.78 0.07 12.16
CA ARG A 335 12.73 0.49 11.15
C ARG A 335 13.42 1.80 11.55
N GLU A 336 12.63 2.76 12.01
CA GLU A 336 13.11 4.06 12.46
C GLU A 336 13.87 3.93 13.79
N LEU A 337 13.45 3.02 14.68
CA LEU A 337 14.21 2.71 15.90
C LEU A 337 15.62 2.15 15.60
N LEU A 338 15.76 1.33 14.55
CA LEU A 338 17.06 0.77 14.15
C LEU A 338 18.05 1.83 13.64
N GLU A 339 17.53 2.93 13.07
CA GLU A 339 18.32 4.05 12.58
C GLU A 339 18.92 4.89 13.73
N ARG A 340 18.38 4.76 14.95
CA ARG A 340 18.86 5.49 16.13
C ARG A 340 20.03 4.76 16.80
N PRO A 341 21.25 5.32 16.81
CA PRO A 341 22.42 4.63 17.40
C PRO A 341 22.34 4.49 18.92
N ALA A 342 21.63 5.38 19.61
CA ALA A 342 21.45 5.34 21.07
C ALA A 342 20.68 4.08 21.54
N LEU A 343 19.81 3.53 20.69
CA LEU A 343 19.05 2.32 20.98
C LEU A 343 19.91 1.07 20.75
N THR A 344 20.56 0.59 21.80
CA THR A 344 21.44 -0.57 21.75
C THR A 344 20.68 -1.90 21.86
N ARG A 345 19.44 -1.90 22.38
CA ARG A 345 18.58 -3.09 22.48
C ARG A 345 17.14 -2.78 22.07
N ILE A 346 16.69 -3.38 20.98
CA ILE A 346 15.36 -3.20 20.39
C ILE A 346 14.65 -4.56 20.38
N ALA A 347 13.37 -4.57 20.76
CA ALA A 347 12.51 -5.72 20.53
C ALA A 347 11.20 -5.32 19.88
N GLY A 348 10.68 -6.20 19.03
CA GLY A 348 9.33 -6.12 18.49
C GLY A 348 8.56 -7.40 18.79
N THR A 349 7.37 -7.26 19.36
CA THR A 349 6.48 -8.40 19.60
C THR A 349 5.10 -8.16 19.01
N ASP A 350 4.48 -9.21 18.51
CA ASP A 350 3.11 -9.18 17.99
C ASP A 350 2.46 -10.56 18.20
N VAL A 351 1.14 -10.59 18.37
CA VAL A 351 0.37 -11.84 18.48
C VAL A 351 0.32 -12.60 17.15
N SER A 352 0.46 -11.88 16.03
CA SER A 352 0.40 -12.39 14.67
C SER A 352 1.79 -12.77 14.16
N ALA A 353 2.04 -14.07 14.04
CA ALA A 353 3.24 -14.60 13.39
C ALA A 353 3.41 -14.08 11.94
N ARG A 354 2.30 -13.78 11.25
CA ARG A 354 2.32 -13.17 9.91
C ARG A 354 2.87 -11.74 9.96
N SER A 355 2.47 -10.94 10.94
CA SER A 355 2.95 -9.56 11.11
C SER A 355 4.46 -9.54 11.35
N LEU A 356 4.96 -10.45 12.19
CA LEU A 356 6.38 -10.64 12.46
C LEU A 356 7.17 -11.08 11.23
N ALA A 357 6.63 -11.99 10.40
CA ALA A 357 7.27 -12.36 9.14
C ALA A 357 7.37 -11.18 8.16
N MET A 358 6.35 -10.32 8.11
CA MET A 358 6.37 -9.09 7.32
C MET A 358 7.39 -8.08 7.86
N ALA A 359 7.46 -7.92 9.19
CA ALA A 359 8.45 -7.08 9.85
C ALA A 359 9.88 -7.55 9.53
N ALA A 360 10.17 -8.84 9.69
CA ALA A 360 11.47 -9.43 9.38
C ALA A 360 11.89 -9.15 7.92
N ARG A 361 10.97 -9.33 6.96
CA ARG A 361 11.22 -9.05 5.54
C ARG A 361 11.46 -7.57 5.27
N ARG A 362 10.66 -6.69 5.88
CA ARG A 362 10.75 -5.23 5.70
C ARG A 362 12.04 -4.68 6.26
N LEU A 363 12.46 -5.15 7.43
CA LEU A 363 13.72 -4.80 8.08
C LEU A 363 14.92 -5.48 7.42
N ARG A 364 14.68 -6.41 6.48
CA ARG A 364 15.72 -7.19 5.79
C ARG A 364 16.65 -7.92 6.77
N LEU A 365 16.10 -8.53 7.82
CA LEU A 365 16.90 -9.16 8.89
C LEU A 365 17.90 -10.20 8.36
N ASP A 366 17.55 -10.95 7.30
CA ASP A 366 18.44 -11.96 6.69
C ASP A 366 19.67 -11.36 5.97
N ARG A 367 19.64 -10.06 5.69
CA ARG A 367 20.72 -9.33 5.00
C ARG A 367 21.33 -8.25 5.88
N MET A 368 20.87 -8.13 7.12
CA MET A 368 21.30 -7.11 8.06
C MET A 368 22.69 -7.45 8.59
N GLY A 369 23.58 -6.45 8.68
CA GLY A 369 24.92 -6.64 9.24
C GLY A 369 24.85 -7.11 10.71
N GLU A 370 25.81 -7.92 11.13
CA GLU A 370 25.83 -8.61 12.43
C GLU A 370 25.56 -7.66 13.61
N ARG A 371 26.24 -6.51 13.65
CA ARG A 371 26.06 -5.49 14.70
C ARG A 371 24.64 -4.92 14.78
N GLN A 372 23.98 -4.68 13.65
CA GLN A 372 22.58 -4.23 13.65
C GLN A 372 21.62 -5.38 13.97
N ARG A 373 21.94 -6.60 13.51
CA ARG A 373 21.14 -7.78 13.75
C ARG A 373 21.08 -8.15 15.22
N GLU A 374 22.20 -8.04 15.95
CA GLU A 374 22.28 -8.29 17.40
C GLU A 374 21.43 -7.31 18.22
N ARG A 375 21.27 -6.07 17.74
CA ARG A 375 20.47 -5.04 18.42
C ARG A 375 18.98 -5.34 18.42
N ILE A 376 18.45 -6.13 17.48
CA ILE A 376 16.99 -6.30 17.32
C ILE A 376 16.54 -7.74 17.52
N THR A 377 15.46 -7.95 18.28
CA THR A 377 14.79 -9.24 18.40
C THR A 377 13.32 -9.15 18.04
N LEU A 378 12.83 -10.07 17.20
CA LEU A 378 11.41 -10.24 16.92
C LEU A 378 10.92 -11.53 17.55
N PHE A 379 9.78 -11.49 18.25
CA PHE A 379 9.18 -12.69 18.80
C PHE A 379 7.67 -12.61 18.89
N GLN A 380 7.02 -13.77 18.86
CA GLN A 380 5.56 -13.85 19.05
C GLN A 380 5.23 -13.80 20.54
N GLY A 381 4.29 -12.91 20.88
CA GLY A 381 3.84 -12.67 22.24
C GLY A 381 2.47 -12.00 22.25
N ALA A 382 1.72 -12.18 23.33
CA ALA A 382 0.39 -11.60 23.49
C ALA A 382 0.34 -10.81 24.80
N LEU A 383 -0.09 -9.55 24.74
CA LEU A 383 -0.05 -8.61 25.86
C LEU A 383 -1.00 -8.95 27.01
N THR A 384 -1.84 -9.98 26.84
CA THR A 384 -2.74 -10.50 27.88
C THR A 384 -2.14 -11.65 28.68
N TYR A 385 -0.92 -12.09 28.34
CA TYR A 385 -0.21 -13.15 29.04
C TYR A 385 1.15 -12.62 29.50
N THR A 386 1.53 -12.96 30.72
CA THR A 386 2.84 -12.63 31.25
C THR A 386 3.93 -13.33 30.45
N ASP A 387 4.95 -12.58 30.09
CA ASP A 387 6.12 -13.05 29.36
C ASP A 387 7.35 -12.34 29.91
N ASP A 388 8.32 -13.10 30.43
CA ASP A 388 9.54 -12.55 31.04
C ASP A 388 10.36 -11.72 30.03
N ARG A 389 10.18 -11.98 28.73
CA ARG A 389 10.86 -11.24 27.66
C ARG A 389 10.37 -9.80 27.51
N PHE A 390 9.26 -9.41 28.14
CA PHE A 390 8.80 -8.02 28.14
C PHE A 390 9.55 -7.14 29.15
N ALA A 391 10.27 -7.72 30.11
CA ALA A 391 10.92 -6.99 31.19
C ALA A 391 12.34 -6.47 30.82
N GLY A 392 12.80 -5.50 31.59
CA GLY A 392 14.18 -4.99 31.53
C GLY A 392 14.47 -4.07 30.35
N TYR A 393 13.45 -3.38 29.83
CA TYR A 393 13.58 -2.30 28.85
C TYR A 393 13.42 -0.94 29.53
N ASP A 394 14.14 0.07 29.04
CA ASP A 394 14.02 1.44 29.52
C ASP A 394 12.66 2.01 29.13
N ALA A 395 12.20 1.71 27.91
CA ALA A 395 10.89 2.12 27.41
C ALA A 395 10.12 0.97 26.75
N ALA A 396 8.79 0.97 26.91
CA ALA A 396 7.88 0.18 26.09
C ALA A 396 6.95 1.09 25.29
N VAL A 397 6.64 0.72 24.05
CA VAL A 397 5.74 1.46 23.17
C VAL A 397 4.51 0.61 22.87
N LEU A 398 3.33 1.19 23.07
CA LEU A 398 2.01 0.68 22.72
C LEU A 398 1.39 1.67 21.73
N MET A 399 1.87 1.66 20.49
CA MET A 399 1.43 2.61 19.46
C MET A 399 0.27 2.03 18.66
N GLU A 400 -0.94 2.54 18.89
CA GLU A 400 -2.21 2.05 18.30
C GLU A 400 -2.45 0.57 18.62
N VAL A 401 -2.50 0.24 19.91
CA VAL A 401 -2.60 -1.15 20.40
C VAL A 401 -3.76 -1.35 21.34
N VAL A 402 -3.96 -0.41 22.27
CA VAL A 402 -4.94 -0.55 23.37
C VAL A 402 -6.36 -0.67 22.84
N GLU A 403 -6.69 0.07 21.79
CA GLU A 403 -7.98 0.09 21.10
C GLU A 403 -8.31 -1.23 20.40
N HIS A 404 -7.32 -2.08 20.12
CA HIS A 404 -7.53 -3.41 19.55
C HIS A 404 -7.77 -4.51 20.59
N VAL A 405 -7.64 -4.19 21.89
CA VAL A 405 -7.83 -5.13 22.99
C VAL A 405 -9.30 -5.14 23.41
N ASP A 406 -9.88 -6.33 23.58
CA ASP A 406 -11.24 -6.44 24.11
C ASP A 406 -11.31 -5.80 25.51
N PRO A 407 -12.30 -4.94 25.82
CA PRO A 407 -12.35 -4.22 27.10
C PRO A 407 -12.18 -5.10 28.36
N PRO A 408 -12.75 -6.32 28.44
CA PRO A 408 -12.52 -7.22 29.58
C PRO A 408 -11.06 -7.70 29.75
N ARG A 409 -10.23 -7.55 28.71
CA ARG A 409 -8.82 -7.95 28.69
C ARG A 409 -7.85 -6.80 28.93
N LEU A 410 -8.32 -5.54 28.96
CA LEU A 410 -7.46 -4.38 29.23
C LEU A 410 -6.76 -4.48 30.59
N GLY A 411 -7.47 -4.90 31.65
CA GLY A 411 -6.86 -5.12 32.96
C GLY A 411 -5.80 -6.24 32.99
N ALA A 412 -5.79 -7.14 32.00
CA ALA A 412 -4.68 -8.08 31.83
C ALA A 412 -3.47 -7.41 31.18
N LEU A 413 -3.68 -6.60 30.15
CA LEU A 413 -2.62 -5.78 29.53
C LEU A 413 -1.97 -4.83 30.55
N GLU A 414 -2.79 -4.14 31.34
CA GLU A 414 -2.34 -3.23 32.41
C GLU A 414 -1.35 -3.95 33.36
N ARG A 415 -1.76 -5.10 33.91
CA ARG A 415 -0.91 -5.89 34.81
C ARG A 415 0.34 -6.47 34.14
N VAL A 416 0.25 -6.90 32.88
CA VAL A 416 1.39 -7.47 32.15
C VAL A 416 2.42 -6.38 31.84
N VAL A 417 1.99 -5.25 31.29
CA VAL A 417 2.90 -4.19 30.82
C VAL A 417 3.37 -3.30 31.98
N PHE A 418 2.44 -2.71 32.73
CA PHE A 418 2.77 -1.73 33.77
C PHE A 418 3.15 -2.40 35.10
N GLY A 419 2.59 -3.57 35.40
CA GLY A 419 2.87 -4.29 36.64
C GLY A 419 4.09 -5.21 36.57
N THR A 420 4.11 -6.13 35.59
CA THR A 420 5.08 -7.23 35.54
C THR A 420 6.32 -6.88 34.70
N ALA A 421 6.13 -6.44 33.46
CA ALA A 421 7.23 -5.99 32.60
C ALA A 421 7.88 -4.72 33.14
N ARG A 422 7.04 -3.79 33.62
CA ARG A 422 7.39 -2.61 34.42
C ARG A 422 8.60 -1.82 33.90
N PRO A 423 8.61 -1.42 32.61
CA PRO A 423 9.71 -0.64 32.03
C PRO A 423 9.84 0.74 32.71
N GLY A 424 10.97 1.41 32.54
CA GLY A 424 11.22 2.75 33.08
C GLY A 424 10.17 3.77 32.59
N ALA A 425 9.76 3.63 31.33
CA ALA A 425 8.67 4.39 30.73
C ALA A 425 7.76 3.52 29.85
N VAL A 426 6.49 3.93 29.71
CA VAL A 426 5.54 3.37 28.73
C VAL A 426 4.97 4.51 27.91
N ILE A 427 5.05 4.41 26.59
CA ILE A 427 4.42 5.35 25.66
C ILE A 427 3.19 4.66 25.08
N VAL A 428 2.02 5.27 25.24
CA VAL A 428 0.76 4.78 24.67
C VAL A 428 0.23 5.79 23.68
N THR A 429 -0.15 5.34 22.48
CA THR A 429 -0.97 6.15 21.56
C THR A 429 -2.29 5.45 21.28
N THR A 430 -3.34 6.24 21.10
CA THR A 430 -4.67 5.77 20.73
C THR A 430 -5.41 6.84 19.94
N PRO A 431 -6.36 6.48 19.06
CA PRO A 431 -7.26 7.43 18.43
C PRO A 431 -8.05 8.27 19.44
N ASN A 432 -8.35 9.52 19.05
CA ASN A 432 -9.30 10.40 19.73
C ASN A 432 -10.70 10.30 19.10
N ALA A 433 -11.65 9.63 19.75
CA ALA A 433 -13.00 9.48 19.21
C ALA A 433 -13.71 10.82 18.94
N GLU A 434 -13.37 11.88 19.69
CA GLU A 434 -13.96 13.22 19.51
C GLU A 434 -13.59 13.81 18.15
N TYR A 435 -12.38 13.53 17.65
CA TYR A 435 -11.92 14.03 16.35
C TYR A 435 -12.65 13.37 15.17
N ASN A 436 -13.35 12.27 15.38
CA ASN A 436 -13.97 11.52 14.28
C ASN A 436 -14.97 12.35 13.48
N VAL A 437 -15.59 13.36 14.11
CA VAL A 437 -16.52 14.29 13.46
C VAL A 437 -15.85 15.16 12.38
N ARG A 438 -14.52 15.31 12.42
CA ARG A 438 -13.74 16.02 11.40
C ARG A 438 -13.46 15.19 10.16
N TYR A 439 -13.67 13.87 10.23
CA TYR A 439 -13.66 13.01 9.06
C TYR A 439 -15.07 12.94 8.47
N GLU A 440 -15.35 13.76 7.45
CA GLU A 440 -16.68 13.87 6.81
C GLU A 440 -17.28 12.54 6.34
N TRP A 441 -16.41 11.54 6.09
CA TRP A 441 -16.75 10.22 5.56
C TRP A 441 -16.88 9.14 6.65
N LEU A 442 -16.62 9.47 7.92
CA LEU A 442 -16.57 8.51 9.01
C LEU A 442 -17.89 8.46 9.79
N THR A 443 -18.36 7.26 10.09
CA THR A 443 -19.45 7.03 11.05
C THR A 443 -19.03 5.92 12.01
N GLY A 444 -18.94 6.23 13.30
CA GLY A 444 -18.44 5.31 14.33
C GLY A 444 -16.92 5.39 14.52
N MET A 445 -16.28 4.24 14.75
CA MET A 445 -14.82 4.13 14.97
C MET A 445 -14.04 4.22 13.65
N ARG A 446 -12.87 4.86 13.68
CA ARG A 446 -11.92 5.01 12.56
C ARG A 446 -11.46 3.67 11.98
N HIS A 447 -11.27 2.66 12.83
CA HIS A 447 -10.91 1.33 12.39
C HIS A 447 -11.86 0.26 12.96
N PRO A 448 -12.28 -0.73 12.16
CA PRO A 448 -13.22 -1.77 12.61
C PRO A 448 -12.65 -2.81 13.57
N ASP A 449 -11.33 -2.98 13.53
CA ASP A 449 -10.66 -3.91 14.43
C ASP A 449 -10.43 -3.23 15.78
N HIS A 450 -10.80 -1.94 15.92
CA HIS A 450 -10.96 -1.31 17.21
C HIS A 450 -12.16 -1.95 17.93
N ARG A 451 -11.95 -2.21 19.20
CA ARG A 451 -12.98 -2.65 20.15
C ARG A 451 -13.65 -1.46 20.82
N PHE A 452 -12.96 -0.33 20.86
CA PHE A 452 -13.43 0.95 21.35
C PHE A 452 -12.54 2.05 20.76
N GLU A 453 -13.00 3.29 20.82
CA GLU A 453 -12.15 4.48 20.67
C GLU A 453 -12.50 5.42 21.82
N TRP A 454 -11.48 5.85 22.57
CA TRP A 454 -11.71 6.71 23.72
C TRP A 454 -11.83 8.17 23.30
N THR A 455 -12.76 8.87 23.95
CA THR A 455 -12.72 10.33 24.10
C THR A 455 -11.49 10.75 24.92
N ARG A 456 -11.19 12.06 24.95
CA ARG A 456 -10.08 12.59 25.77
C ARG A 456 -10.30 12.33 27.25
N ALA A 457 -11.54 12.47 27.71
CA ALA A 457 -11.91 12.18 29.09
C ALA A 457 -11.76 10.70 29.46
N GLU A 458 -12.16 9.78 28.57
CA GLU A 458 -12.03 8.34 28.82
C GLU A 458 -10.56 7.89 28.82
N PHE A 459 -9.75 8.39 27.88
CA PHE A 459 -8.32 8.09 27.86
C PHE A 459 -7.64 8.62 29.12
N ALA A 460 -7.95 9.86 29.54
CA ALA A 460 -7.39 10.45 30.74
C ALA A 460 -7.75 9.65 32.01
N ALA A 461 -9.03 9.28 32.16
CA ALA A 461 -9.49 8.48 33.30
C ALA A 461 -8.82 7.10 33.35
N TRP A 462 -8.64 6.45 32.20
CA TRP A 462 -7.92 5.18 32.11
C TRP A 462 -6.45 5.36 32.48
N ALA A 463 -5.78 6.34 31.88
CA ALA A 463 -4.35 6.57 32.05
C ALA A 463 -4.00 6.98 33.48
N GLU A 464 -4.75 7.88 34.11
CA GLU A 464 -4.54 8.28 35.50
C GLU A 464 -4.71 7.12 36.48
N ARG A 465 -5.72 6.27 36.28
CA ARG A 465 -5.92 5.06 37.09
C ARG A 465 -4.72 4.13 36.99
N VAL A 466 -4.29 3.81 35.76
CA VAL A 466 -3.15 2.90 35.51
C VAL A 466 -1.86 3.48 36.09
N ALA A 467 -1.64 4.78 35.91
CA ALA A 467 -0.48 5.48 36.45
C ALA A 467 -0.43 5.42 37.98
N ALA A 468 -1.55 5.70 38.65
CA ALA A 468 -1.67 5.64 40.11
C ALA A 468 -1.52 4.20 40.66
N GLU A 469 -2.12 3.20 40.01
CA GLU A 469 -2.07 1.80 40.44
C GLU A 469 -0.66 1.20 40.33
N HIS A 470 0.10 1.59 39.30
CA HIS A 470 1.41 0.99 39.00
C HIS A 470 2.60 1.89 39.33
N GLY A 471 2.37 3.11 39.84
CA GLY A 471 3.41 4.02 40.28
C GLY A 471 4.17 4.70 39.13
N TYR A 472 3.44 5.18 38.13
CA TYR A 472 3.96 6.01 37.05
C TYR A 472 3.45 7.45 37.20
N ARG A 473 4.25 8.43 36.79
CA ARG A 473 3.81 9.79 36.46
C ARG A 473 3.34 9.82 35.01
N LEU A 474 2.36 10.65 34.70
CA LEU A 474 1.75 10.72 33.38
C LEU A 474 1.87 12.12 32.79
N GLU A 475 2.26 12.17 31.53
CA GLU A 475 2.26 13.37 30.68
C GLU A 475 1.43 13.10 29.42
N TYR A 476 0.55 14.03 29.04
CA TYR A 476 -0.24 13.93 27.81
C TYR A 476 0.38 14.75 26.69
N ARG A 477 0.38 14.20 25.48
CA ARG A 477 0.83 14.89 24.27
C ARG A 477 -0.19 14.77 23.15
N PRO A 478 -0.54 15.86 22.46
CA PRO A 478 -1.34 15.81 21.24
C PRO A 478 -0.47 15.33 20.08
N VAL A 479 -1.06 14.55 19.16
CA VAL A 479 -0.38 14.08 17.94
C VAL A 479 -1.28 14.32 16.73
N GLY A 480 -0.81 15.14 15.79
CA GLY A 480 -1.55 15.60 14.62
C GLY A 480 -2.02 17.05 14.76
N ASP A 481 -2.86 17.51 13.83
CA ASP A 481 -3.37 18.88 13.87
C ASP A 481 -4.42 19.03 14.96
N GLU A 482 -4.17 19.96 15.88
CA GLU A 482 -5.09 20.26 16.96
C GLU A 482 -6.28 21.06 16.44
N ASP A 483 -7.46 20.48 16.67
CA ASP A 483 -8.72 21.19 16.52
C ASP A 483 -9.11 21.85 17.85
N PRO A 484 -9.51 23.14 17.86
CA PRO A 484 -9.89 23.84 19.09
C PRO A 484 -11.05 23.20 19.86
N GLU A 485 -11.96 22.49 19.19
CA GLU A 485 -13.13 21.87 19.81
C GLU A 485 -12.84 20.43 20.23
N VAL A 486 -12.22 19.65 19.34
CA VAL A 486 -12.09 18.19 19.51
C VAL A 486 -10.66 17.72 19.79
N GLY A 487 -9.67 18.61 19.85
CA GLY A 487 -8.27 18.29 20.13
C GLY A 487 -7.54 17.69 18.93
N ALA A 488 -6.42 16.99 19.16
CA ALA A 488 -5.69 16.30 18.10
C ALA A 488 -6.33 14.96 17.71
N PRO A 489 -6.09 14.44 16.49
CA PRO A 489 -6.62 13.15 16.06
C PRO A 489 -6.01 11.99 16.84
N THR A 490 -4.75 12.03 17.27
CA THR A 490 -4.16 10.97 18.10
C THR A 490 -3.88 11.51 19.50
N GLN A 491 -4.18 10.70 20.50
CA GLN A 491 -3.87 10.95 21.91
C GLN A 491 -2.61 10.18 22.27
N MET A 492 -1.68 10.81 22.98
CA MET A 492 -0.48 10.14 23.47
C MET A 492 -0.33 10.37 24.97
N GLY A 493 -0.01 9.30 25.70
CA GLY A 493 0.31 9.31 27.12
C GLY A 493 1.72 8.77 27.34
N VAL A 494 2.58 9.54 27.99
CA VAL A 494 3.93 9.16 28.37
C VAL A 494 3.93 8.89 29.88
N PHE A 495 4.05 7.62 30.24
CA PHE A 495 4.11 7.16 31.61
C PHE A 495 5.57 7.00 32.01
N ARG A 496 6.03 7.68 33.06
CA ARG A 496 7.43 7.64 33.52
C ARG A 496 7.50 7.22 34.98
N ARG A 497 8.39 6.30 35.31
CA ARG A 497 8.71 5.99 36.71
C ARG A 497 9.68 7.01 37.28
N ASP A 498 9.63 7.16 38.59
CA ASP A 498 10.56 7.98 39.38
C ASP A 498 11.95 7.34 39.44
#